data_AF-A0A954M223-F1
#
_entry.id   AF-A0A954M223-F1
#
_cell.length_a   1.000
_cell.length_b   1.000
_cell.length_c   1.000
_cell.angle_alpha   90.00
_cell.angle_beta   90.00
_cell.angle_gamma   90.00
#
_symmetry.space_group_name_H-M   'P 1'
#
loop_
_entity.id
_entity.type
_entity.pdbx_description
1 polymer ?
#
loop_
_entity_poly.entity_id
_entity_poly.type
_entity_poly.pdbx_seq_one_letter_code
_entity_poly.pdbx_strand_id
1 'polypeptide(L)'
;MNLGGHSHIPAPPFTRMEVISRAEQFIGGYLNSIDRREVPLGISFDVIYEDYIYPEFEIRLVENCQLGVDDTGCKILGQYETESNTVFIDECISAQTNDPRRTFTLWHEVGGHGVLQGEWLKKHLSRIITTDESIQITTSVALEYQANLFAQGLRIKCG
;
A
#
# COMPACT_ATOMS: atom_id res chain seq x y z
N MET A 1 -20.88 -18.69 -0.62
CA MET A 1 -20.40 -17.60 0.24
C MET A 1 -20.53 -16.33 -0.57
N ASN A 2 -21.25 -15.34 -0.04
CA ASN A 2 -21.42 -14.01 -0.62
C ASN A 2 -20.18 -13.19 -0.23
N LEU A 3 -19.47 -12.57 -1.17
CA LEU A 3 -18.86 -11.26 -0.88
C LEU A 3 -20.02 -10.28 -0.67
N GLY A 4 -20.52 -10.23 0.57
CA GLY A 4 -21.62 -9.36 0.96
C GLY A 4 -21.31 -7.94 0.53
N GLY A 5 -22.24 -7.34 -0.21
CA GLY A 5 -22.10 -6.03 -0.84
C GLY A 5 -21.25 -5.04 -0.05
N HIS A 6 -20.11 -4.68 -0.60
CA HIS A 6 -19.27 -3.57 -0.12
C HIS A 6 -19.89 -2.22 -0.47
N SER A 7 -21.19 -2.05 -0.25
CA SER A 7 -21.86 -0.78 -0.52
C SER A 7 -21.53 0.30 0.51
N HIS A 8 -21.00 0.00 1.70
CA HIS A 8 -20.50 1.02 2.63
C HIS A 8 -19.49 0.45 3.65
N ILE A 9 -18.29 0.02 3.22
CA ILE A 9 -17.18 0.02 4.17
C ILE A 9 -16.74 1.49 4.28
N PRO A 10 -16.94 2.14 5.45
CA PRO A 10 -16.47 3.51 5.62
C PRO A 10 -14.95 3.54 5.42
N ALA A 11 -14.42 4.58 4.79
CA ALA A 11 -12.99 4.84 4.82
C ALA A 11 -12.67 5.74 6.03
N PRO A 12 -11.43 5.81 6.50
CA PRO A 12 -10.99 6.92 7.34
C PRO A 12 -11.41 8.24 6.68
N PRO A 13 -11.91 9.23 7.43
CA PRO A 13 -12.49 10.44 6.85
C PRO A 13 -11.42 11.44 6.36
N PHE A 14 -10.39 10.95 5.68
CA PHE A 14 -9.34 11.78 5.09
C PHE A 14 -9.84 12.38 3.78
N THR A 15 -9.73 13.70 3.69
CA THR A 15 -9.85 14.43 2.44
C THR A 15 -8.67 14.12 1.52
N ARG A 16 -8.83 14.37 0.22
CA ARG A 16 -7.75 14.25 -0.77
C ARG A 16 -6.50 15.04 -0.35
N MET A 17 -6.66 16.25 0.19
CA MET A 17 -5.54 17.10 0.61
C MET A 17 -4.80 16.52 1.82
N GLU A 18 -5.52 15.91 2.76
CA GLU A 18 -4.90 15.25 3.92
C GLU A 18 -4.10 14.02 3.50
N VAL A 19 -4.61 13.21 2.58
CA VAL A 19 -3.88 12.04 2.06
C VAL A 19 -2.57 12.48 1.40
N ILE A 20 -2.63 13.50 0.53
CA ILE A 20 -1.43 14.04 -0.14
C ILE A 20 -0.44 14.59 0.90
N SER A 21 -0.92 15.44 1.83
CA SER A 21 -0.09 16.01 2.89
C SER A 21 0.60 14.94 3.74
N ARG A 22 -0.11 13.85 4.06
CA ARG A 22 0.47 12.72 4.81
C ARG A 22 1.52 11.97 4.01
N ALA A 23 1.35 11.79 2.70
CA ALA A 23 2.40 11.20 1.87
C ALA A 23 3.67 12.08 1.89
N GLU A 24 3.51 13.40 1.84
CA GLU A 24 4.63 14.34 1.92
C GLU A 24 5.30 14.37 3.29
N GLN A 25 4.52 14.30 4.36
CA GLN A 25 5.03 14.21 5.73
C GLN A 25 5.77 12.89 5.96
N PHE A 26 5.22 11.78 5.45
CA PHE A 26 5.83 10.46 5.55
C PHE A 26 7.23 10.44 4.91
N ILE A 27 7.36 10.89 3.66
CA ILE A 27 8.67 10.93 3.00
C ILE A 27 9.60 11.95 3.67
N GLY A 28 9.06 13.07 4.17
CA GLY A 28 9.84 14.05 4.94
C GLY A 28 10.39 13.45 6.24
N GLY A 29 9.62 12.59 6.90
CA GLY A 29 10.05 11.81 8.07
C GLY A 29 11.24 10.91 7.75
N TYR A 30 11.12 10.11 6.68
CA TYR A 30 12.23 9.28 6.19
C TYR A 30 13.49 10.09 5.84
N LEU A 31 13.34 11.19 5.10
CA LEU A 31 14.48 12.03 4.72
C LEU A 31 15.17 12.71 5.93
N ASN A 32 14.47 12.86 7.05
CA ASN A 32 15.03 13.36 8.29
C ASN A 32 15.62 12.26 9.17
N SER A 33 15.25 10.99 8.97
CA SER A 33 15.80 9.86 9.73
C SER A 33 17.14 9.36 9.19
N ILE A 34 17.46 9.63 7.92
CA ILE A 34 18.70 9.21 7.26
C ILE A 34 19.80 10.30 7.32
N ASP A 35 21.08 9.91 7.40
CA ASP A 35 22.19 10.87 7.20
C ASP A 35 22.19 11.29 5.73
N ARG A 36 22.05 12.59 5.47
CA ARG A 36 21.96 13.17 4.12
C ARG A 36 23.17 12.86 3.23
N ARG A 37 24.29 12.40 3.80
CA ARG A 37 25.48 11.99 3.07
C ARG A 37 25.39 10.59 2.46
N GLU A 38 24.39 9.81 2.83
CA GLU A 38 24.22 8.41 2.40
C GLU A 38 22.98 8.20 1.51
N VAL A 39 22.25 9.26 1.16
CA VAL A 39 21.05 9.11 0.30
C VAL A 39 21.48 8.58 -1.07
N PRO A 40 21.08 7.36 -1.45
CA PRO A 40 21.40 6.82 -2.77
C PRO A 40 20.77 7.70 -3.86
N LEU A 41 21.34 7.66 -5.07
CA LEU A 41 20.72 8.26 -6.25
C LEU A 41 19.41 7.52 -6.55
N GLY A 42 18.30 8.01 -6.01
CA GLY A 42 16.98 7.39 -6.08
C GLY A 42 16.60 6.71 -4.76
N ILE A 43 15.35 6.89 -4.34
CA ILE A 43 14.87 6.34 -3.07
C ILE A 43 14.06 5.08 -3.38
N SER A 44 14.70 3.91 -3.35
CA SER A 44 13.99 2.65 -3.57
C SER A 44 12.93 2.41 -2.48
N PHE A 45 11.78 1.85 -2.86
CA PHE A 45 10.80 1.33 -1.91
C PHE A 45 11.46 0.36 -0.93
N ASP A 46 12.29 -0.57 -1.43
CA ASP A 46 12.88 -1.63 -0.61
C ASP A 46 13.79 -1.02 0.49
N VAL A 47 14.47 0.09 0.20
CA VAL A 47 15.31 0.80 1.18
C VAL A 47 14.46 1.51 2.23
N ILE A 48 13.43 2.26 1.82
CA ILE A 48 12.53 2.92 2.79
C ILE A 48 11.81 1.87 3.64
N TYR A 49 11.47 0.73 3.06
CA TYR A 49 10.81 -0.35 3.76
C TYR A 49 11.67 -0.86 4.92
N GLU A 50 12.91 -1.25 4.64
CA GLU A 50 13.83 -1.80 5.64
C GLU A 50 14.28 -0.75 6.67
N ASP A 51 14.60 0.46 6.23
CA ASP A 51 15.22 1.47 7.09
C ASP A 51 14.20 2.27 7.92
N TYR A 52 12.93 2.30 7.51
CA TYR A 52 11.95 3.20 8.10
C TYR A 52 10.57 2.59 8.30
N ILE A 53 9.97 1.96 7.29
CA ILE A 53 8.60 1.43 7.45
C ILE A 53 8.56 0.28 8.44
N TYR A 54 9.40 -0.73 8.23
CA TYR A 54 9.37 -1.92 9.07
C TYR A 54 9.72 -1.60 10.53
N PRO A 55 10.80 -0.84 10.83
CA PRO A 55 11.13 -0.48 12.22
C PRO A 55 10.07 0.36 12.93
N GLU A 56 9.37 1.27 12.22
CA GLU A 56 8.41 2.20 12.82
C GLU A 56 7.00 1.61 12.92
N PHE A 57 6.54 0.91 11.88
CA PHE A 57 5.15 0.46 11.77
C PHE A 57 4.98 -1.06 11.93
N GLU A 58 6.09 -1.82 11.98
CA GLU A 58 6.12 -3.28 12.08
C GLU A 58 5.25 -4.00 11.02
N ILE A 59 5.10 -3.39 9.84
CA ILE A 59 4.32 -3.95 8.72
C ILE A 59 5.19 -4.99 8.03
N ARG A 60 4.79 -6.27 8.11
CA ARG A 60 5.52 -7.36 7.44
C ARG A 60 5.16 -7.39 5.96
N LEU A 61 6.14 -7.65 5.10
CA LEU A 61 5.95 -7.81 3.67
C LEU A 61 6.33 -9.24 3.26
N VAL A 62 5.40 -9.92 2.59
CA VAL A 62 5.58 -11.27 2.05
C VAL A 62 5.30 -11.24 0.56
N GLU A 63 6.35 -11.33 -0.25
CA GLU A 63 6.24 -11.34 -1.71
C GLU A 63 6.19 -12.76 -2.28
N ASN A 64 5.85 -12.86 -3.57
CA ASN A 64 5.77 -14.11 -4.32
C ASN A 64 4.69 -15.07 -3.79
N CYS A 65 3.56 -14.51 -3.40
CA CYS A 65 2.40 -15.28 -2.97
C CYS A 65 1.54 -15.71 -4.17
N GLN A 66 0.79 -16.80 -4.01
CA GLN A 66 -0.27 -17.19 -4.94
C GLN A 66 -1.61 -16.73 -4.38
N LEU A 67 -1.98 -15.47 -4.66
CA LEU A 67 -3.20 -14.88 -4.11
C LEU A 67 -4.46 -15.24 -4.91
N GLY A 68 -4.29 -15.77 -6.12
CA GLY A 68 -5.41 -16.23 -6.95
C GLY A 68 -6.20 -15.07 -7.56
N VAL A 69 -7.53 -15.22 -7.57
CA VAL A 69 -8.50 -14.27 -8.13
C VAL A 69 -9.62 -14.03 -7.12
N ASP A 70 -10.31 -12.90 -7.23
CA ASP A 70 -11.52 -12.62 -6.44
C ASP A 70 -12.76 -13.37 -6.98
N ASP A 71 -13.91 -13.16 -6.35
CA ASP A 71 -15.18 -13.81 -6.75
C ASP A 71 -15.66 -13.42 -8.16
N THR A 72 -15.16 -12.32 -8.70
CA THR A 72 -15.45 -11.88 -10.08
C THR A 72 -14.44 -12.39 -11.10
N GLY A 73 -13.40 -13.10 -10.64
CA GLY A 73 -12.31 -13.60 -11.46
C GLY A 73 -11.20 -12.57 -11.72
N CYS A 74 -11.21 -11.44 -11.03
CA CYS A 74 -10.17 -10.42 -11.15
C CYS A 74 -8.91 -10.84 -10.40
N LYS A 75 -7.74 -10.62 -11.02
CA LYS A 75 -6.46 -10.98 -10.43
C LYS A 75 -6.20 -10.17 -9.16
N ILE A 76 -5.95 -10.87 -8.05
CA ILE A 76 -5.51 -10.26 -6.79
C ILE A 76 -4.02 -9.97 -6.92
N LEU A 77 -3.65 -8.71 -6.67
CA LEU A 77 -2.27 -8.22 -6.73
C LEU A 77 -1.66 -8.08 -5.34
N GLY A 78 -2.48 -7.65 -4.38
CA GLY A 78 -2.07 -7.39 -3.01
C GLY A 78 -3.15 -7.79 -2.01
N GLN A 79 -2.74 -8.11 -0.80
CA GLN A 79 -3.64 -8.32 0.32
C GLN A 79 -2.99 -7.77 1.59
N TYR A 80 -3.71 -6.95 2.34
CA TYR A 80 -3.30 -6.52 3.67
C TYR A 80 -4.13 -7.21 4.75
N GLU A 81 -3.49 -8.00 5.60
CA GLU A 81 -4.09 -8.63 6.78
C GLU A 81 -3.82 -7.78 8.02
N THR A 82 -4.88 -7.30 8.65
CA THR A 82 -4.77 -6.31 9.73
C THR A 82 -4.36 -6.95 11.06
N GLU A 83 -4.82 -8.17 11.32
CA GLU A 83 -4.53 -8.92 12.55
C GLU A 83 -3.03 -9.26 12.66
N SER A 84 -2.43 -9.70 11.56
CA SER A 84 -1.01 -10.03 11.47
C SER A 84 -0.14 -8.84 11.06
N ASN A 85 -0.73 -7.68 10.77
CA ASN A 85 -0.08 -6.48 10.23
C ASN A 85 0.84 -6.83 9.03
N THR A 86 0.35 -7.69 8.14
CA THR A 86 1.13 -8.29 7.06
C THR A 86 0.53 -7.95 5.70
N VAL A 87 1.38 -7.48 4.80
CA VAL A 87 1.09 -7.30 3.37
C VAL A 87 1.62 -8.51 2.61
N PHE A 88 0.76 -9.05 1.74
CA PHE A 88 1.11 -10.10 0.78
C PHE A 88 1.05 -9.54 -0.63
N ILE A 89 2.05 -9.84 -1.44
CA ILE A 89 2.14 -9.44 -2.85
C ILE A 89 2.19 -10.68 -3.73
N ASP A 90 1.36 -10.69 -4.78
CA ASP A 90 1.28 -11.81 -5.71
C ASP A 90 2.57 -11.99 -6.54
N GLU A 91 2.92 -13.24 -6.84
CA GLU A 91 4.09 -13.60 -7.64
C GLU A 91 4.12 -13.01 -9.04
N CYS A 92 2.95 -12.62 -9.60
CA CYS A 92 2.88 -12.03 -10.93
C CYS A 92 3.54 -10.64 -11.03
N ILE A 93 3.64 -9.90 -9.91
CA ILE A 93 4.22 -8.54 -9.84
C ILE A 93 5.45 -8.50 -8.94
N SER A 94 6.35 -9.47 -9.10
CA SER A 94 7.57 -9.61 -8.31
C SER A 94 8.77 -8.82 -8.85
N ALA A 95 9.81 -8.67 -8.03
CA ALA A 95 11.08 -8.06 -8.46
C ALA A 95 11.74 -8.83 -9.62
N GLN A 96 11.46 -10.14 -9.71
CA GLN A 96 12.01 -11.02 -10.74
C GLN A 96 11.33 -10.82 -12.10
N THR A 97 10.04 -10.46 -12.12
CA THR A 97 9.30 -10.20 -13.36
C THR A 97 9.55 -8.79 -13.90
N ASN A 98 10.17 -7.91 -13.10
CA ASN A 98 10.37 -6.49 -13.41
C ASN A 98 9.06 -5.79 -13.84
N ASP A 99 7.93 -6.21 -13.25
CA ASP A 99 6.63 -5.65 -13.57
C ASP A 99 6.56 -4.18 -13.07
N PRO A 100 6.26 -3.21 -13.93
CA PRO A 100 6.21 -1.80 -13.56
C PRO A 100 5.13 -1.45 -12.52
N ARG A 101 4.18 -2.37 -12.27
CA ARG A 101 3.14 -2.23 -11.23
C ARG A 101 3.65 -2.59 -9.84
N ARG A 102 4.78 -3.31 -9.70
CA ARG A 102 5.29 -3.77 -8.39
C ARG A 102 5.42 -2.61 -7.41
N THR A 103 6.23 -1.61 -7.74
CA THR A 103 6.53 -0.48 -6.83
C THR A 103 5.26 0.29 -6.45
N PHE A 104 4.31 0.45 -7.39
CA PHE A 104 3.05 1.10 -7.08
C PHE A 104 2.20 0.26 -6.12
N THR A 105 2.10 -1.06 -6.37
CA THR A 105 1.35 -1.97 -5.52
C THR A 105 1.95 -2.06 -4.12
N LEU A 106 3.27 -2.08 -4.01
CA LEU A 106 3.97 -2.03 -2.72
C LEU A 106 3.63 -0.76 -1.94
N TRP A 107 3.69 0.40 -2.58
CA TRP A 107 3.28 1.65 -1.94
C TRP A 107 1.79 1.70 -1.61
N HIS A 108 0.94 1.08 -2.43
CA HIS A 108 -0.49 0.98 -2.19
C HIS A 108 -0.78 0.15 -0.93
N GLU A 109 -0.25 -1.08 -0.86
CA GLU A 109 -0.48 -1.97 0.26
C GLU A 109 0.21 -1.49 1.53
N VAL A 110 1.53 -1.31 1.47
CA VAL A 110 2.33 -1.01 2.64
C VAL A 110 2.14 0.45 3.06
N GLY A 111 2.21 1.39 2.12
CA GLY A 111 2.03 2.81 2.41
C GLY A 111 0.57 3.20 2.62
N GLY A 112 -0.32 2.83 1.69
CA GLY A 112 -1.74 3.17 1.75
C GLY A 112 -2.49 2.41 2.85
N HIS A 113 -2.55 1.08 2.75
CA HIS A 113 -3.30 0.28 3.73
C HIS A 113 -2.56 0.13 5.05
N GLY A 114 -1.25 -0.11 5.04
CA GLY A 114 -0.44 -0.24 6.24
C GLY A 114 -0.23 1.10 6.97
N VAL A 115 0.56 2.01 6.40
CA VAL A 115 0.99 3.24 7.07
C VAL A 115 -0.15 4.24 7.24
N LEU A 116 -0.87 4.57 6.16
CA LEU A 116 -1.89 5.63 6.20
C LEU A 116 -3.16 5.17 6.93
N GLN A 117 -3.61 3.95 6.67
CA GLN A 117 -4.92 3.45 7.12
C GLN A 117 -4.84 2.37 8.21
N GLY A 118 -3.67 1.83 8.53
CA GLY A 118 -3.54 0.59 9.31
C GLY A 118 -4.24 0.60 10.65
N GLU A 119 -4.05 1.66 11.44
CA GLU A 119 -4.70 1.81 12.76
C GLU A 119 -6.22 1.92 12.69
N TRP A 120 -6.74 2.45 11.58
CA TRP A 120 -8.18 2.45 11.33
C TRP A 120 -8.64 1.06 10.88
N LEU A 121 -7.91 0.43 9.96
CA LEU A 121 -8.25 -0.89 9.41
C LEU A 121 -8.28 -1.98 10.47
N LYS A 122 -7.30 -2.02 11.38
CA LYS A 122 -7.25 -2.94 12.54
C LYS A 122 -8.53 -2.92 13.39
N LYS A 123 -9.28 -1.81 13.38
CA LYS A 123 -10.53 -1.65 14.16
C LYS A 123 -11.79 -2.03 13.40
N HIS A 124 -11.73 -2.17 12.08
CA HIS A 124 -12.93 -2.26 11.22
C HIS A 124 -12.94 -3.47 10.29
N LEU A 125 -11.78 -3.97 9.86
CA LEU A 125 -11.66 -5.05 8.88
C LEU A 125 -10.57 -6.02 9.32
N SER A 126 -10.73 -7.30 9.00
CA SER A 126 -9.67 -8.31 9.18
C SER A 126 -8.67 -8.32 8.02
N ARG A 127 -9.12 -7.96 6.81
CA ARG A 127 -8.28 -7.89 5.62
C ARG A 127 -8.84 -6.96 4.54
N ILE A 128 -7.96 -6.49 3.67
CA ILE A 128 -8.29 -5.84 2.39
C ILE A 128 -7.63 -6.63 1.25
N ILE A 129 -8.35 -6.73 0.13
CA ILE A 129 -7.88 -7.37 -1.10
C ILE A 129 -7.83 -6.31 -2.18
N THR A 130 -6.68 -6.21 -2.83
CA THR A 130 -6.43 -5.28 -3.92
C THR A 130 -6.28 -6.04 -5.22
N THR A 131 -7.03 -5.61 -6.22
CA THR A 131 -7.06 -6.24 -7.55
C THR A 131 -6.51 -5.29 -8.60
N ASP A 132 -6.28 -5.80 -9.81
CA ASP A 132 -5.83 -5.00 -10.96
C ASP A 132 -6.84 -3.89 -11.34
N GLU A 133 -8.10 -4.01 -10.93
CA GLU A 133 -9.12 -2.97 -11.11
C GLU A 133 -9.11 -1.94 -9.98
N SER A 134 -8.95 -2.37 -8.73
CA SER A 134 -9.03 -1.49 -7.55
C SER A 134 -7.83 -0.54 -7.43
N ILE A 135 -6.68 -0.95 -7.98
CA ILE A 135 -5.43 -0.18 -8.00
C ILE A 135 -5.48 1.05 -8.94
N GLN A 136 -6.56 1.21 -9.71
CA GLN A 136 -6.75 2.36 -10.59
C GLN A 136 -7.23 3.60 -9.84
N ILE A 137 -6.71 4.78 -10.20
CA ILE A 137 -7.08 6.06 -9.57
C ILE A 137 -8.57 6.41 -9.72
N THR A 138 -9.26 5.79 -10.67
CA THR A 138 -10.70 5.96 -10.95
C THR A 138 -11.61 5.06 -10.12
N THR A 139 -11.04 4.25 -9.22
CA THR A 139 -11.81 3.42 -8.29
C THR A 139 -12.83 4.26 -7.51
N SER A 140 -14.06 3.75 -7.40
CA SER A 140 -15.12 4.35 -6.59
C SER A 140 -15.04 3.97 -5.12
N VAL A 141 -14.19 3.00 -4.77
CA VAL A 141 -13.99 2.55 -3.39
C VAL A 141 -13.07 3.53 -2.68
N ALA A 142 -13.61 4.22 -1.68
CA ALA A 142 -12.89 5.30 -0.98
C ALA A 142 -11.56 4.84 -0.34
N LEU A 143 -11.51 3.62 0.21
CA LEU A 143 -10.29 3.04 0.79
C LEU A 143 -9.17 2.90 -0.24
N GLU A 144 -9.48 2.24 -1.36
CA GLU A 144 -8.60 2.04 -2.50
C GLU A 144 -8.15 3.38 -3.10
N TYR A 145 -9.09 4.34 -3.25
CA TYR A 145 -8.79 5.66 -3.77
C TYR A 145 -7.79 6.42 -2.89
N GLN A 146 -7.94 6.36 -1.57
CA GLN A 146 -6.99 6.96 -0.64
C GLN A 146 -5.62 6.27 -0.71
N ALA A 147 -5.57 4.95 -0.76
CA ALA A 147 -4.32 4.18 -0.90
C ALA A 147 -3.61 4.51 -2.23
N ASN A 148 -4.35 4.57 -3.34
CA ASN A 148 -3.86 4.98 -4.66
C ASN A 148 -3.28 6.40 -4.66
N LEU A 149 -3.97 7.35 -4.02
CA LEU A 149 -3.49 8.73 -3.90
C LEU A 149 -2.19 8.82 -3.09
N PHE A 150 -2.14 8.10 -1.96
CA PHE A 150 -0.96 8.05 -1.12
C PHE A 150 0.24 7.45 -1.87
N ALA A 151 0.02 6.30 -2.51
CA ALA A 151 1.04 5.61 -3.30
C ALA A 151 1.56 6.46 -4.46
N GLN A 152 0.66 7.16 -5.16
CA GLN A 152 1.04 8.08 -6.24
C GLN A 152 1.93 9.23 -5.72
N GLY A 153 1.60 9.79 -4.55
CA GLY A 153 2.37 10.86 -3.91
C GLY A 153 3.80 10.44 -3.55
N LEU A 154 3.98 9.18 -3.15
CA LEU A 154 5.29 8.62 -2.81
C LEU A 154 6.08 8.20 -4.04
N ARG A 155 5.46 7.52 -4.99
CA ARG A 155 6.12 7.03 -6.22
C ARG A 155 6.80 8.15 -7.00
N ILE A 156 6.14 9.31 -7.17
CA ILE A 156 6.72 10.46 -7.88
C ILE A 156 8.04 10.93 -7.24
N LYS A 157 8.19 10.75 -5.92
CA LYS A 157 9.35 11.21 -5.16
C LYS A 157 10.43 10.14 -5.01
N CYS A 158 10.11 8.87 -5.26
CA CYS A 158 10.97 7.72 -4.98
C CYS A 158 11.67 7.13 -6.22
N GLY A 159 11.11 7.31 -7.42
CA GLY A 159 11.70 6.79 -8.67
C GLY A 159 11.21 5.41 -9.04
#